data_AF-N6TQB1-F1
#
_entry.id   AF-N6TQB1-F1
#
_cell.length_a   1.000
_cell.length_b   1.000
_cell.length_c   1.000
_cell.angle_alpha   90.00
_cell.angle_beta   90.00
_cell.angle_gamma   90.00
#
_symmetry.space_group_name_H-M   'P 1'
#
loop_
_entity.id
_entity.type
_entity.pdbx_description
1 polymer ?
#
loop_
_entity_poly.entity_id
_entity_poly.type
_entity_poly.pdbx_seq_one_letter_code
_entity_poly.pdbx_strand_id
1 'polypeptide(L)'
;MARPKHFYSFIIGTPKRASIHSLPCYVGVLTIFALTCLYGIVILVDNILPTPLTVLDESRYPHAFIAERASWDLKNLTDIGPRVVGSYENEVLAVEYLTKTINSIMQQSHPNQYLEQDIQIVTGSYYLSAKQGVINVYENVQNVVVKLHGKNGSSSVLVNAHFDSVPTSPGNMKVIYVPYLVRKLYIYS
;
A
#
# COMPACT_ATOMS: atom_id res chain seq x y z
N MET A 1 -0.66 -31.02 -83.98
CA MET A 1 0.02 -30.37 -82.83
C MET A 1 -0.83 -29.19 -82.38
N ALA A 2 -1.71 -29.40 -81.40
CA ALA A 2 -2.51 -28.37 -80.74
C ALA A 2 -2.93 -28.93 -79.37
N ARG A 3 -2.46 -28.32 -78.27
CA ARG A 3 -2.85 -28.70 -76.90
C ARG A 3 -4.10 -27.90 -76.50
N PRO A 4 -5.16 -28.51 -75.94
CA PRO A 4 -6.34 -27.79 -75.53
C PRO A 4 -6.08 -27.01 -74.23
N LYS A 5 -6.39 -25.71 -74.27
CA LYS A 5 -6.55 -24.83 -73.11
C LYS A 5 -7.87 -25.22 -72.44
N HIS A 6 -7.83 -25.76 -71.22
CA HIS A 6 -8.90 -25.69 -70.20
C HIS A 6 -8.54 -26.63 -69.05
N PHE A 7 -7.58 -26.22 -68.21
CA PHE A 7 -7.31 -26.90 -66.93
C PHE A 7 -6.78 -25.91 -65.88
N TYR A 8 -7.45 -24.77 -65.74
CA TYR A 8 -7.14 -23.79 -64.70
C TYR A 8 -8.43 -23.10 -64.25
N SER A 9 -9.30 -23.78 -63.50
CA SER A 9 -10.30 -23.08 -62.68
C SER A 9 -11.03 -23.92 -61.62
N PHE A 10 -10.47 -25.02 -61.09
CA PHE A 10 -11.29 -25.86 -60.18
C PHE A 10 -10.66 -26.39 -58.88
N ILE A 11 -9.40 -26.09 -58.53
CA ILE A 11 -8.83 -26.63 -57.28
C ILE A 11 -8.03 -25.58 -56.52
N ILE A 12 -8.62 -24.44 -56.16
CA ILE A 12 -8.23 -23.71 -54.94
C ILE A 12 -9.47 -22.98 -54.42
N GLY A 13 -10.25 -23.63 -53.57
CA GLY A 13 -11.17 -22.91 -52.69
C GLY A 13 -10.33 -22.00 -51.81
N THR A 14 -10.41 -20.69 -52.00
CA THR A 14 -9.79 -19.73 -51.08
C THR A 14 -10.38 -19.97 -49.69
N PRO A 15 -9.58 -20.26 -48.64
CA PRO A 15 -10.13 -20.40 -47.31
C PRO A 15 -10.81 -19.08 -46.95
N LYS A 16 -12.12 -19.16 -46.67
CA LYS A 16 -12.88 -18.03 -46.14
C LYS A 16 -12.17 -17.61 -44.85
N ARG A 17 -11.59 -16.41 -44.82
CA ARG A 17 -10.93 -15.87 -43.62
C ARG A 17 -11.97 -15.90 -42.49
N ALA A 18 -11.82 -16.81 -41.53
CA ALA A 18 -12.65 -16.82 -40.35
C ALA A 18 -12.41 -15.48 -39.62
N SER A 19 -13.47 -14.71 -39.43
CA SER A 19 -13.41 -13.48 -38.64
C SER A 19 -12.89 -13.81 -37.25
N ILE A 20 -11.76 -13.22 -36.87
CA ILE A 20 -11.10 -13.43 -35.57
C ILE A 20 -11.81 -12.60 -34.47
N HIS A 21 -12.99 -12.02 -34.74
CA HIS A 21 -13.58 -10.98 -33.91
C HIS A 21 -14.99 -11.25 -33.35
N SER A 22 -15.42 -12.51 -33.25
CA SER A 22 -16.68 -12.83 -32.54
C SER A 22 -16.41 -13.70 -31.32
N LEU A 23 -16.23 -13.06 -30.16
CA LEU A 23 -16.33 -13.77 -28.89
C LEU A 23 -17.76 -14.33 -28.75
N PRO A 24 -17.93 -15.61 -28.41
CA PRO A 24 -19.26 -16.18 -28.20
C PRO A 24 -20.02 -15.46 -27.08
N CYS A 25 -21.34 -15.27 -27.24
CA CYS A 25 -22.15 -14.53 -26.26
C CYS A 25 -22.12 -15.11 -24.84
N TYR A 26 -21.96 -16.43 -24.70
CA TYR A 26 -21.86 -17.10 -23.40
C TYR A 26 -20.62 -16.65 -22.62
N VAL A 27 -19.53 -16.26 -23.30
CA VAL A 27 -18.33 -15.72 -22.65
C VAL A 27 -18.67 -14.39 -21.97
N GLY A 28 -19.49 -13.55 -22.60
CA GLY A 28 -20.01 -12.30 -22.04
C GLY A 28 -20.89 -12.54 -20.81
N VAL A 29 -21.81 -13.50 -20.88
CA VAL A 29 -22.68 -13.87 -19.74
C VAL A 29 -21.85 -14.40 -18.57
N LEU A 30 -20.86 -15.27 -18.83
CA LEU A 30 -19.98 -15.81 -17.79
C LEU A 30 -19.10 -14.73 -17.16
N THR A 31 -18.61 -13.76 -17.93
CA THR A 31 -17.83 -12.64 -17.39
C THR A 31 -18.68 -11.74 -16.50
N ILE A 32 -19.92 -11.40 -16.90
CA ILE A 32 -20.82 -10.61 -16.06
C ILE A 32 -21.16 -11.35 -14.76
N PHE A 33 -21.45 -12.66 -14.85
CA PHE A 33 -21.70 -13.48 -13.68
C PHE A 33 -20.49 -13.51 -12.74
N ALA A 34 -19.29 -13.75 -13.27
CA ALA A 34 -18.05 -13.76 -12.49
C ALA A 34 -17.78 -12.42 -11.80
N LEU A 35 -17.96 -11.29 -12.50
CA LEU A 35 -17.81 -9.95 -11.91
C LEU A 35 -18.84 -9.68 -10.82
N THR A 36 -20.08 -10.15 -11.00
CA THR A 36 -21.15 -10.00 -10.00
C THR A 36 -20.87 -10.84 -8.75
N CYS A 37 -20.40 -12.09 -8.92
CA CYS A 37 -19.98 -12.92 -7.80
C CYS A 37 -18.78 -12.30 -7.06
N LEU A 38 -17.79 -11.78 -7.79
CA LEU A 38 -16.64 -11.09 -7.19
C LEU A 38 -17.11 -9.87 -6.38
N TYR A 39 -18.01 -9.06 -6.92
CA TYR A 39 -18.59 -7.91 -6.21
C TYR A 39 -19.34 -8.33 -4.93
N GLY A 40 -20.12 -9.42 -5.00
CA GLY A 40 -20.78 -9.99 -3.82
C GLY A 40 -19.80 -10.44 -2.74
N ILE A 41 -18.69 -11.08 -3.13
CA ILE A 41 -17.62 -11.46 -2.19
C ILE A 41 -17.01 -10.22 -1.55
N VAL A 42 -16.72 -9.16 -2.33
CA VAL A 42 -16.19 -7.90 -1.80
C VAL A 42 -17.13 -7.31 -0.75
N ILE A 43 -18.44 -7.21 -1.04
CA ILE A 43 -19.43 -6.71 -0.07
C ILE A 43 -19.47 -7.59 1.19
N LEU A 44 -19.43 -8.90 1.05
CA LEU A 44 -19.45 -9.80 2.20
C LEU A 44 -18.22 -9.59 3.09
N VAL A 45 -17.04 -9.43 2.49
CA VAL A 45 -15.79 -9.14 3.21
C VAL A 45 -15.85 -7.77 3.88
N ASP A 46 -16.31 -6.74 3.16
CA ASP A 46 -16.39 -5.37 3.68
C ASP A 46 -17.36 -5.28 4.88
N ASN A 47 -18.45 -6.04 4.88
CA ASN A 47 -19.39 -6.09 5.99
C ASN A 47 -18.85 -6.81 7.25
N ILE A 48 -17.72 -7.52 7.15
CA ILE A 48 -17.04 -8.13 8.30
C ILE A 48 -16.10 -7.11 8.97
N LEU A 49 -15.73 -6.04 8.27
CA LEU A 49 -14.79 -5.05 8.81
C LEU A 49 -15.45 -4.20 9.92
N PRO A 50 -14.68 -3.78 10.94
CA PRO A 50 -15.17 -2.84 11.94
C PRO A 50 -15.65 -1.54 11.30
N THR A 51 -16.75 -0.99 11.82
CA THR A 51 -17.27 0.30 11.35
C THR A 51 -16.22 1.41 11.56
N PRO A 52 -15.85 2.18 10.53
CA PRO A 52 -14.88 3.25 10.66
C PRO A 52 -15.47 4.40 11.48
N LEU A 53 -14.85 4.72 12.62
CA LEU A 53 -15.28 5.82 13.48
C LEU A 53 -14.76 7.16 12.97
N THR A 54 -15.57 8.20 13.18
CA THR A 54 -15.27 9.60 12.82
C THR A 54 -14.88 10.42 14.04
N VAL A 55 -14.36 11.63 13.85
CA VAL A 55 -14.02 12.55 14.95
C VAL A 55 -15.24 12.91 15.81
N LEU A 56 -16.44 12.87 15.23
CA LEU A 56 -17.69 13.11 15.97
C LEU A 56 -17.97 12.00 17.00
N ASP A 57 -17.50 10.78 16.73
CA ASP A 57 -17.69 9.61 17.60
C ASP A 57 -16.71 9.57 18.77
N GLU A 58 -15.69 10.42 18.77
CA GLU A 58 -14.61 10.44 19.77
C GLU A 58 -15.13 10.70 21.18
N SER A 59 -16.13 11.58 21.33
CA SER A 59 -16.78 11.86 22.62
C SER A 59 -17.49 10.63 23.22
N ARG A 60 -17.97 9.74 22.35
CA ARG A 60 -18.70 8.52 22.73
C ARG A 60 -17.77 7.32 22.92
N TYR A 61 -16.64 7.32 22.24
CA TYR A 61 -15.65 6.23 22.26
C TYR A 61 -14.22 6.77 22.45
N PRO A 62 -13.88 7.31 23.64
CA PRO A 62 -12.60 8.00 23.87
C PRO A 62 -11.36 7.10 23.75
N HIS A 63 -11.54 5.78 23.82
CA HIS A 63 -10.46 4.79 23.70
C HIS A 63 -10.52 3.98 22.40
N ALA A 64 -11.38 4.38 21.46
CA ALA A 64 -11.50 3.68 20.19
C ALA A 64 -10.62 4.32 19.11
N PHE A 65 -10.29 3.53 18.10
CA PHE A 65 -9.56 4.02 16.95
C PHE A 65 -10.45 4.87 16.04
N ILE A 66 -10.02 6.11 15.79
CA ILE A 66 -10.70 7.06 14.91
C ILE A 66 -10.11 6.98 13.50
N ALA A 67 -10.86 6.36 12.58
CA ALA A 67 -10.41 6.09 11.21
C ALA A 67 -10.21 7.38 10.40
N GLU A 68 -11.05 8.40 10.63
CA GLU A 68 -10.96 9.70 9.96
C GLU A 68 -9.60 10.38 10.20
N ARG A 69 -9.12 10.41 11.44
CA ARG A 69 -7.80 11.01 11.78
C ARG A 69 -6.66 10.26 11.10
N ALA A 70 -6.70 8.94 11.09
CA ALA A 70 -5.69 8.13 10.41
C ALA A 70 -5.72 8.33 8.88
N SER A 71 -6.90 8.55 8.30
CA SER A 71 -7.06 8.89 6.88
C SER A 71 -6.44 10.26 6.55
N TRP A 72 -6.64 11.26 7.41
CA TRP A 72 -6.00 12.57 7.23
C TRP A 72 -4.48 12.49 7.35
N ASP A 73 -3.97 11.75 8.32
CA ASP A 73 -2.53 11.57 8.48
C ASP A 73 -1.91 10.85 7.27
N LEU A 74 -2.60 9.83 6.75
CA LEU A 74 -2.22 9.15 5.52
C LEU A 74 -2.17 10.13 4.35
N LYS A 75 -3.24 10.91 4.19
CA LYS A 75 -3.33 11.90 3.12
C LYS A 75 -2.18 12.90 3.20
N ASN A 76 -1.93 13.47 4.37
CA ASN A 76 -0.84 14.43 4.58
C ASN A 76 0.53 13.83 4.26
N LEU A 77 0.78 12.58 4.68
CA LEU A 77 2.02 11.88 4.38
C LEU A 77 2.15 11.60 2.88
N THR A 78 1.08 11.19 2.20
CA THR A 78 1.08 10.90 0.76
C THR A 78 1.13 12.16 -0.10
N ASP A 79 0.59 13.28 0.36
CA ASP A 79 0.56 14.57 -0.33
C ASP A 79 1.96 15.19 -0.47
N ILE A 80 2.95 14.70 0.29
CA ILE A 80 4.38 15.01 0.09
C ILE A 80 4.85 14.61 -1.31
N GLY A 81 4.22 13.61 -1.95
CA GLY A 81 4.59 13.08 -3.26
C GLY A 81 5.40 11.78 -3.18
N PRO A 82 6.07 11.36 -4.27
CA PRO A 82 6.93 10.18 -4.26
C PRO A 82 8.08 10.33 -3.26
N ARG A 83 8.17 9.44 -2.28
CA ARG A 83 9.18 9.41 -1.20
C ARG A 83 10.18 8.28 -1.47
N VAL A 84 10.85 8.34 -2.61
CA VAL A 84 11.88 7.33 -2.94
C VAL A 84 13.06 7.48 -1.97
N VAL A 85 13.66 6.38 -1.53
CA VAL A 85 14.84 6.42 -0.65
C VAL A 85 15.91 7.35 -1.22
N GLY A 86 16.48 8.22 -0.38
CA GLY A 86 17.46 9.23 -0.77
C GLY A 86 16.88 10.53 -1.37
N SER A 87 15.56 10.62 -1.56
CA SER A 87 14.90 11.87 -1.96
C SER A 87 14.74 12.84 -0.78
N TYR A 88 14.61 14.13 -1.06
CA TYR A 88 14.32 15.14 -0.04
C TYR A 88 12.96 14.90 0.63
N GLU A 89 11.98 14.45 -0.15
CA GLU A 89 10.65 14.08 0.29
C GLU A 89 10.68 12.96 1.32
N ASN A 90 11.53 11.95 1.14
CA ASN A 90 11.67 10.83 2.08
C ASN A 90 12.53 11.20 3.29
N GLU A 91 13.75 11.70 3.05
CA GLU A 91 14.76 11.84 4.11
C GLU A 91 14.52 13.07 4.99
N VAL A 92 13.82 14.09 4.49
CA VAL A 92 13.58 15.32 5.25
C VAL A 92 12.10 15.49 5.56
N LEU A 93 11.26 15.63 4.54
CA LEU A 93 9.85 16.02 4.75
C LEU A 93 9.05 14.93 5.49
N ALA A 94 9.20 13.66 5.10
CA ALA A 94 8.49 12.57 5.74
C ALA A 94 8.96 12.34 7.18
N VAL A 95 10.28 12.35 7.43
CA VAL A 95 10.85 12.21 8.77
C VAL A 95 10.41 13.36 9.68
N GLU A 96 10.42 14.60 9.17
CA GLU A 96 9.96 15.77 9.91
C GLU A 96 8.47 15.68 10.24
N TYR A 97 7.64 15.28 9.28
CA TYR A 97 6.20 15.08 9.48
C TYR A 97 5.92 14.03 10.57
N LEU A 98 6.58 12.87 10.49
CA LEU A 98 6.42 11.80 11.47
C LEU A 98 6.88 12.25 12.86
N THR A 99 8.03 12.90 12.94
CA THR A 99 8.59 13.41 14.20
C THR A 99 7.67 14.43 14.85
N LYS A 100 7.13 15.39 14.08
CA LYS A 100 6.16 16.35 14.59
C LYS A 100 4.89 15.69 15.10
N THR A 101 4.37 14.72 14.33
CA THR A 101 3.12 14.01 14.69
C THR A 101 3.31 13.19 15.96
N ILE A 102 4.42 12.44 16.07
CA ILE A 102 4.76 11.65 17.26
C ILE A 102 4.96 12.55 18.47
N ASN A 103 5.71 13.65 18.34
CA ASN A 103 5.91 14.60 19.43
C ASN A 103 4.59 15.22 19.91
N SER A 104 3.66 15.51 19.01
CA SER A 104 2.33 15.99 19.38
C SER A 104 1.55 14.95 20.20
N ILE A 105 1.68 13.67 19.88
CA ILE A 105 1.08 12.57 20.64
C ILE A 105 1.74 12.43 22.01
N MET A 106 3.07 12.50 22.07
CA MET A 106 3.82 12.47 23.33
C MET A 106 3.42 13.60 24.30
N GLN A 107 3.05 14.77 23.78
CA GLN A 107 2.57 15.88 24.61
C GLN A 107 1.16 15.66 25.18
N GLN A 108 0.38 14.77 24.56
CA GLN A 108 -0.99 14.47 24.94
C GLN A 108 -1.11 13.14 25.70
N SER A 109 0.01 12.44 25.92
CA SER A 109 0.02 11.15 26.62
C SER A 109 -0.34 11.30 28.10
N HIS A 110 -1.14 10.36 28.58
CA HIS A 110 -1.42 10.08 29.97
C HIS A 110 -0.13 9.95 30.81
N PRO A 111 -0.08 10.51 32.03
CA PRO A 111 1.11 10.50 32.90
C PRO A 111 1.69 9.13 33.30
N ASN A 112 0.97 8.04 33.02
CA ASN A 112 1.37 6.67 33.37
C ASN A 112 1.92 5.88 32.17
N GLN A 113 1.98 6.51 31.00
CA GLN A 113 2.48 5.95 29.75
C GLN A 113 3.69 6.76 29.31
N TYR A 114 4.79 6.05 29.05
CA TYR A 114 6.06 6.65 28.63
C TYR A 114 6.29 6.33 27.17
N LEU A 115 6.48 7.38 26.38
CA LEU A 115 6.85 7.31 24.98
C LEU A 115 8.30 7.77 24.83
N GLU A 116 9.12 6.94 24.21
CA GLU A 116 10.50 7.25 23.84
C GLU A 116 10.60 7.24 22.31
N GLN A 117 11.09 8.32 21.71
CA GLN A 117 11.35 8.41 20.28
C GLN A 117 12.86 8.37 20.01
N ASP A 118 13.27 7.59 19.01
CA ASP A 118 14.64 7.52 18.52
C ASP A 118 14.66 7.62 16.99
N ILE A 119 15.61 8.38 16.44
CA ILE A 119 15.85 8.51 14.99
C ILE A 119 17.19 7.85 14.68
N GLN A 120 17.14 6.74 13.96
CA GLN A 120 18.31 5.94 13.64
C GLN A 120 18.74 6.18 12.21
N ILE A 121 20.01 6.54 12.02
CA ILE A 121 20.62 6.70 10.69
C ILE A 121 21.45 5.46 10.39
N VAL A 122 21.10 4.75 9.33
CA VAL A 122 21.73 3.48 8.96
C VAL A 122 22.26 3.51 7.53
N THR A 123 23.42 2.90 7.35
CA THR A 123 24.08 2.69 6.06
C THR A 123 24.42 1.21 5.94
N GLY A 124 24.25 0.66 4.75
CA GLY A 124 24.52 -0.75 4.53
C GLY A 124 24.44 -1.14 3.06
N SER A 125 24.76 -2.40 2.79
CA SER A 125 24.69 -2.95 1.45
C SER A 125 24.34 -4.42 1.51
N TYR A 126 23.64 -4.92 0.49
CA TYR A 126 23.36 -6.35 0.35
C TYR A 126 23.41 -6.77 -1.11
N TYR A 127 23.78 -8.02 -1.35
CA TYR A 127 23.88 -8.60 -2.68
C TYR A 127 22.54 -9.22 -3.10
N LEU A 128 22.02 -8.76 -4.23
CA LEU A 128 20.88 -9.35 -4.92
C LEU A 128 21.39 -10.33 -5.97
N SER A 129 21.16 -11.62 -5.73
CA SER A 129 21.54 -12.71 -6.65
C SER A 129 20.57 -12.79 -7.85
N ALA A 130 20.41 -11.68 -8.59
CA ALA A 130 19.72 -11.65 -9.88
C ALA A 130 20.64 -12.17 -11.00
N LYS A 131 20.11 -12.33 -12.23
CA LYS A 131 20.83 -12.89 -13.39
C LYS A 131 22.21 -12.28 -13.68
N GLN A 132 22.50 -11.06 -13.21
CA GLN A 132 23.83 -10.43 -13.32
C GLN A 132 24.48 -10.06 -11.98
N GLY A 133 23.85 -10.35 -10.83
CA GLY A 133 24.36 -9.94 -9.52
C GLY A 133 24.37 -8.42 -9.34
N VAL A 134 23.45 -7.89 -8.55
CA VAL A 134 23.39 -6.44 -8.28
C VAL A 134 23.66 -6.22 -6.79
N ILE A 135 24.56 -5.30 -6.45
CA ILE A 135 24.72 -4.85 -5.06
C ILE A 135 23.78 -3.67 -4.84
N ASN A 136 22.87 -3.79 -3.88
CA ASN A 136 22.08 -2.66 -3.42
C ASN A 136 22.81 -2.01 -2.24
N VAL A 137 23.07 -0.71 -2.34
CA VAL A 137 23.72 0.10 -1.29
C VAL A 137 22.72 1.17 -0.88
N TYR A 138 22.56 1.34 0.42
CA TYR A 138 21.77 2.42 1.01
C TYR A 138 22.64 3.17 2.00
N GLU A 139 22.55 4.49 1.98
CA GLU A 139 23.38 5.37 2.78
C GLU A 139 22.50 6.40 3.48
N ASN A 140 22.75 6.61 4.77
CA ASN A 140 22.07 7.60 5.60
C ASN A 140 20.54 7.47 5.60
N VAL A 141 20.04 6.23 5.50
CA VAL A 141 18.59 5.96 5.59
C VAL A 141 18.15 6.15 7.02
N GLN A 142 17.07 6.90 7.21
CA GLN A 142 16.52 7.20 8.54
C GLN A 142 15.38 6.26 8.91
N ASN A 143 15.43 5.69 10.12
CA ASN A 143 14.32 4.99 10.74
C ASN A 143 13.78 5.83 11.89
N VAL A 144 12.45 5.93 11.99
CA VAL A 144 11.77 6.55 13.13
C VAL A 144 11.23 5.45 14.02
N VAL A 145 11.79 5.31 15.22
CA VAL A 145 11.42 4.28 16.19
C VAL A 145 10.71 4.94 17.37
N VAL A 146 9.57 4.37 17.76
CA VAL A 146 8.84 4.81 18.96
C VAL A 146 8.60 3.61 19.85
N LYS A 147 8.93 3.77 21.13
CA LYS A 147 8.70 2.78 22.16
C LYS A 147 7.70 3.34 23.16
N LEU A 148 6.57 2.66 23.26
CA LEU A 148 5.57 2.90 24.30
C LEU A 148 5.77 1.87 25.41
N HIS A 149 5.89 2.31 26.66
CA HIS A 149 5.98 1.41 27.80
C HIS A 149 5.33 2.00 29.06
N GLY A 150 4.85 1.10 29.93
CA GLY A 150 4.43 1.44 31.28
C GLY A 150 5.57 1.28 32.29
N LYS A 151 5.25 1.44 33.57
CA LYS A 151 6.21 1.31 34.68
C LYS A 151 6.74 -0.12 34.87
N ASN A 152 5.91 -1.13 34.58
CA ASN A 152 6.22 -2.55 34.72
C ASN A 152 5.88 -3.30 33.41
N GLY A 153 6.87 -3.49 32.53
CA GLY A 153 6.70 -4.21 31.27
C GLY A 153 7.58 -5.46 31.23
N SER A 154 6.98 -6.64 31.00
CA SER A 154 7.67 -7.93 30.85
C SER A 154 7.63 -8.48 29.43
N SER A 155 6.89 -7.84 28.52
CA SER A 155 6.67 -8.31 27.16
C SER A 155 6.56 -7.13 26.21
N SER A 156 7.04 -7.30 24.99
CA SER A 156 7.06 -6.28 23.95
C SER A 156 6.52 -6.83 22.64
N VAL A 157 5.92 -5.96 21.84
CA VAL A 157 5.49 -6.24 20.47
C VAL A 157 6.11 -5.17 19.58
N LEU A 158 6.84 -5.59 18.56
CA LEU A 158 7.35 -4.70 17.53
C LEU A 158 6.35 -4.67 16.36
N VAL A 159 5.93 -3.47 15.99
CA VAL A 159 5.15 -3.27 14.77
C VAL A 159 5.91 -2.31 13.88
N ASN A 160 6.14 -2.71 12.63
CA ASN A 160 6.92 -1.95 11.67
C ASN A 160 6.08 -1.57 10.44
N ALA A 161 6.49 -0.51 9.77
CA ALA A 161 5.94 -0.07 8.52
C ALA A 161 6.99 0.73 7.74
N HIS A 162 6.84 0.74 6.42
CA HIS A 162 7.69 1.51 5.51
C HIS A 162 6.96 2.79 5.11
N PHE A 163 7.63 3.94 5.26
CA PHE A 163 7.09 5.25 4.83
C PHE A 163 7.64 5.69 3.46
N ASP A 164 8.69 5.03 2.96
CA ASP A 164 9.24 5.22 1.63
C ASP A 164 8.29 4.67 0.54
N SER A 165 8.43 5.21 -0.66
CA SER A 165 7.68 4.77 -1.83
C SER A 165 8.59 4.23 -2.93
N VAL A 166 8.04 3.36 -3.76
CA VAL A 166 8.71 2.96 -5.00
C VAL A 166 8.72 4.14 -5.99
N PRO A 167 9.67 4.17 -6.94
CA PRO A 167 9.66 5.16 -8.00
C PRO A 167 8.29 5.22 -8.69
N THR A 168 7.90 6.43 -9.09
CA THR A 168 6.64 6.72 -9.80
C THR A 168 5.33 6.37 -9.08
N SER A 169 5.39 5.98 -7.79
CA SER A 169 4.21 5.71 -6.97
C SER A 169 4.17 6.60 -5.72
N PRO A 170 2.98 7.10 -5.33
CA PRO A 170 2.81 7.78 -4.04
C PRO A 170 2.91 6.83 -2.82
N GLY A 171 2.99 5.51 -3.03
CA GLY A 171 3.27 4.53 -1.97
C GLY A 171 2.07 4.11 -1.11
N ASN A 172 0.85 4.46 -1.52
CA ASN A 172 -0.36 4.41 -0.70
C ASN A 172 -0.55 3.12 0.12
N MET A 173 -0.28 1.92 -0.41
CA MET A 173 -0.62 0.66 0.28
C MET A 173 0.29 0.31 1.48
N LYS A 174 1.61 0.57 1.40
CA LYS A 174 2.54 0.32 2.52
C LYS A 174 2.50 1.45 3.55
N VAL A 175 2.22 2.66 3.07
CA VAL A 175 2.21 3.89 3.86
C VAL A 175 0.97 3.97 4.76
N ILE A 176 -0.16 3.31 4.42
CA ILE A 176 -1.38 3.21 5.27
C ILE A 176 -1.06 2.78 6.70
N TYR A 177 -0.10 1.88 6.90
CA TYR A 177 0.23 1.36 8.22
C TYR A 177 0.91 2.41 9.10
N VAL A 178 1.62 3.38 8.54
CA VAL A 178 2.37 4.36 9.31
C VAL A 178 1.45 5.27 10.14
N PRO A 179 0.44 5.96 9.55
CA PRO A 179 -0.60 6.67 10.29
C PRO A 179 -1.34 5.83 11.31
N TYR A 180 -1.65 4.57 10.95
CA TYR A 180 -2.36 3.65 11.83
C TYR A 180 -1.55 3.36 13.10
N LEU A 181 -0.25 3.07 12.96
CA LEU A 181 0.63 2.83 14.09
C LEU A 181 0.83 4.10 14.94
N VAL A 182 1.01 5.25 14.29
CA VAL A 182 1.12 6.54 14.97
C VAL A 182 -0.14 6.83 15.79
N ARG A 183 -1.35 6.63 15.24
CA ARG A 183 -2.60 6.82 16.01
C ARG A 183 -2.88 5.74 17.05
N LYS A 184 -2.34 4.54 16.86
CA LYS A 184 -2.37 3.50 17.89
C LYS A 184 -1.57 3.94 19.12
N LEU A 185 -0.45 4.66 18.94
CA LEU A 185 0.26 5.27 20.07
C LEU A 185 -0.67 6.20 20.85
N TYR A 186 -1.42 7.09 20.19
CA TYR A 186 -2.35 8.01 20.84
C TYR A 186 -3.40 7.33 21.73
N ILE A 187 -3.98 6.21 21.28
CA ILE A 187 -5.00 5.48 22.03
C ILE A 187 -4.41 4.81 23.29
N TYR A 188 -3.16 4.35 23.17
CA TYR A 188 -2.45 3.68 24.26
C TYR A 188 -1.46 4.61 24.98
N SER A 189 -1.53 5.92 24.75
CA SER A 189 -0.69 6.91 25.40
C SER A 189 -1.49 7.77 26.30
#